data_AF-A0A3B8LCT3-F1
#
_entry.id   AF-A0A3B8LCT3-F1
#
_cell.length_a   1.000
_cell.length_b   1.000
_cell.length_c   1.000
_cell.angle_alpha   90.00
_cell.angle_beta   90.00
_cell.angle_gamma   90.00
#
_symmetry.space_group_name_H-M   'P 1'
#
loop_
_entity.id
_entity.type
_entity.pdbx_description
1 polymer ?
#
loop_
_entity_poly.entity_id
_entity_poly.type
_entity_poly.pdbx_seq_one_letter_code
_entity_poly.pdbx_strand_id
1 'polypeptide(L)'
;MKLQKAILFLFSTFAAVMLFSTVASADPCQDAIAAAAKKIADKGGACKTQAAKFKSSKESANRACRGVRDTIKRCWSSYRSSIKSCSSLRIRDRVPCRLKKADVRKSCVSRARNSTNGQICKDKRRFAVAGGFKVSGACAAPAIGAYMVCTAYWLGVFVKAATGG
;
A
#
# COMPACT_ATOMS: atom_id res chain seq x y z
N MET A 1 -10.23 3.13 38.51
CA MET A 1 -10.12 3.49 37.07
C MET A 1 -9.97 4.98 36.75
N LYS A 2 -10.10 5.92 37.70
CA LYS A 2 -10.05 7.38 37.40
C LYS A 2 -8.68 8.05 37.64
N LEU A 3 -7.79 7.47 38.47
CA LEU A 3 -6.51 8.09 38.84
C LEU A 3 -5.39 7.88 37.80
N GLN A 4 -5.29 6.71 37.19
CA GLN A 4 -4.27 6.41 36.17
C GLN A 4 -4.46 7.23 34.87
N LYS A 5 -5.71 7.50 34.48
CA LYS A 5 -6.00 8.33 33.29
C LYS A 5 -5.69 9.81 33.52
N ALA A 6 -5.85 10.31 34.76
CA ALA A 6 -5.49 11.67 35.11
C ALA A 6 -3.97 11.89 35.14
N ILE A 7 -3.21 10.91 35.64
CA ILE A 7 -1.74 10.97 35.66
C ILE A 7 -1.17 10.91 34.24
N LEU A 8 -1.71 10.05 33.36
CA LEU A 8 -1.29 9.97 31.96
C LEU A 8 -1.62 11.25 31.16
N PHE A 9 -2.76 11.90 31.45
CA PHE A 9 -3.09 13.19 30.83
C PHE A 9 -2.19 14.32 31.35
N LEU A 10 -1.91 14.35 32.65
CA LEU A 10 -0.98 15.30 33.26
C LEU A 10 0.44 15.14 32.70
N PHE A 11 0.93 13.91 32.50
CA PHE A 11 2.22 13.67 31.86
C PHE A 11 2.24 14.07 30.37
N SER A 12 1.14 13.89 29.62
CA SER A 12 1.10 14.31 28.20
C SER A 12 1.00 15.83 28.04
N THR A 13 0.26 16.52 28.92
CA THR A 13 0.19 17.98 28.90
C THR A 13 1.44 18.63 29.48
N PHE A 14 2.09 18.03 30.48
CA PHE A 14 3.36 18.52 31.01
C PHE A 14 4.50 18.29 30.00
N ALA A 15 4.48 17.20 29.23
CA ALA A 15 5.37 17.01 28.09
C ALA A 15 5.08 18.03 26.96
N ALA A 16 3.81 18.33 26.67
CA ALA A 16 3.45 19.35 25.69
C ALA A 16 3.80 20.78 26.15
N VAL A 17 3.65 21.12 27.43
CA VAL A 17 3.96 22.47 27.96
C VAL A 17 5.46 22.66 28.17
N MET A 18 6.20 21.62 28.54
CA MET A 18 7.68 21.60 28.54
C MET A 18 8.26 21.60 27.11
N LEU A 19 7.50 21.19 26.09
CA LEU A 19 7.88 21.32 24.67
C LEU A 19 7.64 22.74 24.10
N PHE A 20 6.90 23.60 24.79
CA PHE A 20 6.52 24.93 24.30
C PHE A 20 6.94 26.11 25.20
N SER A 21 7.56 25.83 26.36
CA SER A 21 8.01 26.88 27.29
C SER A 21 9.48 26.65 27.59
N THR A 22 10.33 27.65 27.29
CA THR A 22 11.82 27.62 27.32
C THR A 22 12.39 26.92 26.07
N VAL A 23 13.08 27.57 25.12
CA VAL A 23 13.97 28.72 25.15
C VAL A 23 13.99 29.38 23.76
N ALA A 24 13.99 30.72 23.74
CA ALA A 24 14.24 31.53 22.55
C ALA A 24 15.74 31.56 22.19
N SER A 25 16.34 30.38 22.02
CA SER A 25 17.69 30.20 21.47
C SER A 25 17.61 29.05 20.47
N ALA A 26 17.96 29.33 19.22
CA ALA A 26 17.87 28.45 18.05
C ALA A 26 18.04 26.95 18.38
N ASP A 27 16.95 26.26 18.68
CA ASP A 27 16.94 24.82 18.90
C ASP A 27 16.93 24.18 17.51
N PRO A 28 17.99 23.44 17.11
CA PRO A 28 18.06 22.80 15.80
C PRO A 28 16.88 21.86 15.54
N CYS A 29 16.17 21.42 16.58
CA CYS A 29 14.92 20.66 16.46
C CYS A 29 13.76 21.51 15.94
N GLN A 30 13.59 22.76 16.41
CA GLN A 30 12.52 23.64 15.93
C GLN A 30 12.71 24.01 14.45
N ASP A 31 13.94 24.35 14.05
CA ASP A 31 14.25 24.68 12.66
C ASP A 31 14.10 23.46 11.73
N ALA A 32 14.54 22.28 12.18
CA ALA A 32 14.36 21.04 11.41
C ALA A 32 12.88 20.69 11.24
N ILE A 33 12.07 20.86 12.29
CA ILE A 33 10.62 20.63 12.25
C ILE A 33 9.92 21.68 11.38
N ALA A 34 10.27 22.97 11.48
CA ALA A 34 9.72 24.04 10.66
C ALA A 34 10.08 23.88 9.17
N ALA A 35 11.32 23.51 8.86
CA ALA A 35 11.77 23.22 7.50
C ALA A 35 11.08 21.96 6.93
N ALA A 36 10.87 20.94 7.75
CA ALA A 36 10.10 19.75 7.34
C ALA A 36 8.63 20.10 7.12
N ALA A 37 8.01 20.90 8.00
CA ALA A 37 6.62 21.36 7.86
C ALA A 37 6.43 22.18 6.59
N LYS A 38 7.35 23.09 6.27
CA LYS A 38 7.35 23.85 5.01
C LYS A 38 7.48 22.93 3.79
N LYS A 39 8.44 21.99 3.80
CA LYS A 39 8.59 20.98 2.74
C LYS A 39 7.35 20.09 2.59
N ILE A 40 6.67 19.77 3.69
CA ILE A 40 5.42 18.98 3.68
C ILE A 40 4.26 19.84 3.19
N ALA A 41 4.19 21.13 3.48
CA ALA A 41 3.17 22.03 2.96
C ALA A 41 3.34 22.21 1.44
N ASP A 42 4.55 22.52 1.00
CA ASP A 42 4.90 22.74 -0.42
C ASP A 42 4.66 21.48 -1.26
N LYS A 43 5.00 20.30 -0.71
CA LYS A 43 4.77 19.02 -1.39
C LYS A 43 3.38 18.45 -1.10
N GLY A 44 2.72 18.87 -0.03
CA GLY A 44 1.55 18.22 0.56
C GLY A 44 0.32 18.23 -0.34
N GLY A 45 0.08 19.34 -1.04
CA GLY A 45 -0.98 19.42 -2.05
C GLY A 45 -0.77 18.44 -3.21
N ALA A 46 0.46 18.35 -3.72
CA ALA A 46 0.84 17.39 -4.75
C ALA A 46 0.78 15.95 -4.24
N CYS A 47 1.25 15.70 -3.02
CA CYS A 47 1.25 14.40 -2.34
C CYS A 47 -0.17 13.87 -2.12
N LYS A 48 -1.10 14.71 -1.67
CA LYS A 48 -2.51 14.33 -1.46
C LYS A 48 -3.19 13.96 -2.77
N THR A 49 -2.95 14.74 -3.82
CA THR A 49 -3.48 14.49 -5.16
C THR A 49 -2.92 13.19 -5.75
N GLN A 50 -1.62 12.95 -5.63
CA GLN A 50 -0.99 11.72 -6.11
C GLN A 50 -1.39 10.49 -5.27
N ALA A 51 -1.56 10.63 -3.95
CA ALA A 51 -2.08 9.54 -3.11
C ALA A 51 -3.53 9.17 -3.47
N ALA A 52 -4.37 10.15 -3.80
CA ALA A 52 -5.72 9.91 -4.29
C ALA A 52 -5.70 9.19 -5.65
N LYS A 53 -4.83 9.63 -6.58
CA LYS A 53 -4.61 8.94 -7.87
C LYS A 53 -4.13 7.51 -7.67
N PHE A 54 -3.18 7.27 -6.76
CA PHE A 54 -2.69 5.95 -6.41
C PHE A 54 -3.83 5.05 -5.91
N LYS A 55 -4.63 5.54 -4.96
CA LYS A 55 -5.76 4.80 -4.40
C LYS A 55 -6.76 4.41 -5.49
N SER A 56 -7.14 5.37 -6.33
CA SER A 56 -8.05 5.16 -7.46
C SER A 56 -7.50 4.13 -8.46
N SER A 57 -6.24 4.27 -8.87
CA SER A 57 -5.56 3.32 -9.77
C SER A 57 -5.49 1.91 -9.19
N LYS A 58 -5.19 1.80 -7.88
CA LYS A 58 -5.18 0.51 -7.17
C LYS A 58 -6.56 -0.14 -7.14
N GLU A 59 -7.61 0.63 -6.86
CA GLU A 59 -8.99 0.15 -6.86
C GLU A 59 -9.47 -0.28 -8.25
N SER A 60 -9.12 0.48 -9.29
CA SER A 60 -9.39 0.14 -10.68
C SER A 60 -8.69 -1.18 -11.08
N ALA A 61 -7.40 -1.32 -10.78
CA ALA A 61 -6.65 -2.56 -11.03
C ALA A 61 -7.23 -3.75 -10.26
N ASN A 62 -7.69 -3.56 -9.02
CA ASN A 62 -8.38 -4.59 -8.25
C ASN A 62 -9.69 -5.04 -8.93
N ARG A 63 -10.49 -4.10 -9.44
CA ARG A 63 -11.72 -4.40 -10.18
C ARG A 63 -11.42 -5.19 -11.46
N ALA A 64 -10.43 -4.77 -12.24
CA ALA A 64 -9.98 -5.49 -13.43
C ALA A 64 -9.56 -6.94 -13.09
N CYS A 65 -8.76 -7.13 -12.04
CA CYS A 65 -8.37 -8.46 -11.56
C CYS A 65 -9.56 -9.34 -11.14
N ARG A 66 -10.57 -8.77 -10.47
CA ARG A 66 -11.79 -9.51 -10.10
C ARG A 66 -12.53 -9.97 -11.35
N GLY A 67 -12.70 -9.10 -12.34
CA GLY A 67 -13.32 -9.46 -13.62
C GLY A 67 -12.61 -10.62 -14.33
N VAL A 68 -11.28 -10.61 -14.39
CA VAL A 68 -10.50 -11.73 -14.97
C VAL A 68 -10.74 -13.04 -14.21
N ARG A 69 -10.75 -12.97 -12.87
CA ARG A 69 -11.00 -14.14 -12.02
C ARG A 69 -12.39 -14.72 -12.27
N ASP A 70 -13.40 -13.87 -12.41
CA ASP A 70 -14.77 -14.30 -12.66
C ASP A 70 -14.91 -14.91 -14.05
N THR A 71 -14.27 -14.34 -15.07
CA THR A 71 -14.19 -14.95 -16.41
C THR A 71 -13.56 -16.35 -16.35
N ILE A 72 -12.44 -16.51 -15.63
CA ILE A 72 -11.79 -17.82 -15.47
C ILE A 72 -12.73 -18.80 -14.76
N LYS A 73 -13.45 -18.38 -13.71
CA LYS A 73 -14.46 -19.23 -13.04
C LYS A 73 -15.54 -19.68 -14.01
N ARG A 74 -16.04 -18.79 -14.88
CA ARG A 74 -17.02 -19.14 -15.93
C ARG A 74 -16.45 -20.15 -16.93
N CYS A 75 -15.21 -19.96 -17.38
CA CYS A 75 -14.53 -20.94 -18.25
C CYS A 75 -14.52 -22.35 -17.62
N TRP A 76 -14.23 -22.43 -16.31
CA TRP A 76 -14.25 -23.70 -15.57
C TRP A 76 -15.65 -24.27 -15.37
N SER A 77 -16.65 -23.43 -15.09
CA SER A 77 -18.05 -23.86 -14.97
C SER A 77 -18.57 -24.46 -16.28
N SER A 78 -18.30 -23.79 -17.40
CA SER A 78 -18.64 -24.28 -18.75
C SER A 78 -17.93 -25.60 -19.08
N TYR A 79 -16.65 -25.73 -18.73
CA TYR A 79 -15.90 -26.99 -18.88
C TYR A 79 -16.52 -28.13 -18.06
N ARG A 80 -16.85 -27.89 -16.78
CA ARG A 80 -17.48 -28.91 -15.91
C ARG A 80 -18.83 -29.37 -16.44
N SER A 81 -19.61 -28.45 -17.00
CA SER A 81 -20.91 -28.78 -17.58
C SER A 81 -20.75 -29.60 -18.86
N SER A 82 -19.80 -29.22 -19.71
CA SER A 82 -19.58 -29.86 -21.02
C SER A 82 -18.76 -31.14 -20.99
N ILE A 83 -17.98 -31.41 -19.93
CA ILE A 83 -17.21 -32.67 -19.82
C ILE A 83 -18.11 -33.85 -19.42
N LYS A 84 -19.24 -33.59 -18.76
CA LYS A 84 -20.20 -34.64 -18.37
C LYS A 84 -20.72 -35.42 -19.58
N SER A 85 -20.90 -34.76 -20.72
CA SER A 85 -21.34 -35.42 -21.96
C SER A 85 -20.29 -36.38 -22.56
N CYS A 86 -19.03 -36.28 -22.16
CA CYS A 86 -18.00 -37.22 -22.60
C CYS A 86 -18.05 -38.55 -21.81
N SER A 87 -18.68 -38.56 -20.63
CA SER A 87 -18.69 -39.72 -19.73
C SER A 87 -19.54 -40.89 -20.27
N SER A 88 -20.60 -40.59 -21.03
CA SER A 88 -21.48 -41.57 -21.66
C SER A 88 -20.89 -42.22 -22.92
N LEU A 89 -19.74 -41.74 -23.41
CA LEU A 89 -19.08 -42.28 -24.58
C LEU A 89 -18.29 -43.56 -24.26
N ARG A 90 -18.10 -44.40 -25.30
CA ARG A 90 -17.18 -45.54 -25.28
C ARG A 90 -15.75 -45.07 -25.00
N ILE A 91 -14.92 -45.95 -24.45
CA ILE A 91 -13.56 -45.62 -23.98
C ILE A 91 -12.72 -44.95 -25.09
N ARG A 92 -12.80 -45.46 -26.33
CA ARG A 92 -12.09 -44.93 -27.50
C ARG A 92 -12.42 -43.46 -27.80
N ASP A 93 -13.68 -43.05 -27.62
CA ASP A 93 -14.16 -41.70 -27.97
C ASP A 93 -14.16 -40.75 -26.77
N ARG A 94 -14.18 -41.30 -25.55
CA ARG A 94 -14.16 -40.56 -24.29
C ARG A 94 -12.89 -39.71 -24.14
N VAL A 95 -11.72 -40.27 -24.44
CA VAL A 95 -10.43 -39.58 -24.30
C VAL A 95 -10.33 -38.38 -25.27
N PRO A 96 -10.54 -38.55 -26.59
CA PRO A 96 -10.60 -37.43 -27.53
C PRO A 96 -11.61 -36.36 -27.15
N CYS A 97 -12.81 -36.75 -26.71
CA CYS A 97 -13.84 -35.80 -26.26
C CYS A 97 -13.35 -34.92 -25.11
N ARG A 98 -12.73 -35.53 -24.08
CA ARG A 98 -12.19 -34.79 -22.92
C ARG A 98 -11.07 -33.84 -23.31
N LEU A 99 -10.16 -34.26 -24.19
CA LEU A 99 -9.07 -33.40 -24.69
C LEU A 99 -9.62 -32.17 -25.41
N LYS A 100 -10.58 -32.36 -26.33
CA LYS A 100 -11.24 -31.25 -27.04
C LYS A 100 -11.90 -30.26 -26.08
N LYS A 101 -12.63 -30.74 -25.06
CA LYS A 101 -13.21 -29.86 -24.03
C LYS A 101 -12.14 -29.14 -23.20
N ALA A 102 -11.03 -29.82 -22.89
CA ALA A 102 -9.91 -29.22 -22.15
C ALA A 102 -9.22 -28.12 -22.96
N ASP A 103 -9.10 -28.26 -24.28
CA ASP A 103 -8.51 -27.25 -25.14
C ASP A 103 -9.40 -26.00 -25.28
N VAL A 104 -10.73 -26.19 -25.37
CA VAL A 104 -11.69 -25.07 -25.30
C VAL A 104 -11.53 -24.30 -23.97
N ARG A 105 -11.40 -25.01 -22.84
CA ARG A 105 -11.14 -24.40 -21.53
C ARG A 105 -9.81 -23.64 -21.53
N LYS A 106 -8.71 -24.25 -22.01
CA LYS A 106 -7.39 -23.62 -22.09
C LYS A 106 -7.44 -22.33 -22.91
N SER A 107 -8.12 -22.36 -24.07
CA SER A 107 -8.33 -21.19 -24.91
C SER A 107 -9.12 -20.09 -24.19
N CYS A 108 -10.21 -20.44 -23.50
CA CYS A 108 -10.99 -19.49 -22.69
C CYS A 108 -10.14 -18.81 -21.60
N VAL A 109 -9.37 -19.59 -20.84
CA VAL A 109 -8.48 -19.08 -19.79
C VAL A 109 -7.36 -18.22 -20.37
N SER A 110 -6.78 -18.64 -21.50
CA SER A 110 -5.73 -17.89 -22.20
C SER A 110 -6.25 -16.51 -22.64
N ARG A 111 -7.42 -16.45 -23.26
CA ARG A 111 -8.08 -15.18 -23.63
C ARG A 111 -8.32 -14.28 -22.42
N ALA A 112 -8.81 -14.83 -21.30
CA ALA A 112 -9.00 -14.05 -20.08
C ALA A 112 -7.68 -13.46 -19.55
N ARG A 113 -6.60 -14.24 -19.56
CA ARG A 113 -5.27 -13.81 -19.09
C ARG A 113 -4.57 -12.83 -20.02
N ASN A 114 -4.83 -12.90 -21.32
CA ASN A 114 -4.22 -12.04 -22.33
C ASN A 114 -5.09 -10.81 -22.67
N SER A 115 -6.31 -10.73 -22.14
CA SER A 115 -7.13 -9.52 -22.21
C SER A 115 -6.43 -8.33 -21.56
N THR A 116 -6.86 -7.11 -21.91
CA THR A 116 -6.37 -5.86 -21.29
C THR A 116 -6.43 -5.92 -19.76
N ASN A 117 -7.53 -6.41 -19.20
CA ASN A 117 -7.69 -6.60 -17.75
C ASN A 117 -6.74 -7.66 -17.19
N GLY A 118 -6.43 -8.69 -17.97
CA GLY A 118 -5.45 -9.72 -17.64
C GLY A 118 -4.04 -9.14 -17.54
N GLN A 119 -3.66 -8.26 -18.47
CA GLN A 119 -2.37 -7.57 -18.43
C GLN A 119 -2.29 -6.59 -17.25
N ILE A 120 -3.33 -5.79 -17.01
CA ILE A 120 -3.42 -4.91 -15.83
C ILE A 120 -3.24 -5.72 -14.53
N CYS A 121 -3.82 -6.92 -14.47
CA CYS A 121 -3.71 -7.76 -13.28
C CYS A 121 -2.31 -8.35 -13.07
N LYS A 122 -1.59 -8.71 -14.14
CA LYS A 122 -0.18 -9.15 -14.07
C LYS A 122 0.73 -8.00 -13.62
N ASP A 123 0.52 -6.81 -14.17
CA ASP A 123 1.36 -5.63 -13.95
C ASP A 123 0.82 -4.70 -12.86
N LYS A 124 0.12 -5.26 -11.86
CA LYS A 124 -0.54 -4.51 -10.79
C LYS A 124 0.39 -3.53 -10.06
N ARG A 125 1.67 -3.90 -9.87
CA ARG A 125 2.70 -3.03 -9.28
C ARG A 125 3.09 -1.87 -10.20
N ARG A 126 3.23 -2.09 -11.51
CA ARG A 126 3.54 -1.03 -12.49
C ARG A 126 2.40 -0.02 -12.59
N PHE A 127 1.15 -0.47 -12.61
CA PHE A 127 -0.03 0.41 -12.56
C PHE A 127 -0.10 1.21 -11.25
N ALA A 128 0.26 0.60 -10.12
CA ALA A 128 0.31 1.27 -8.84
C ALA A 128 1.47 2.30 -8.78
N VAL A 129 2.62 2.02 -9.40
CA VAL A 129 3.74 2.97 -9.50
C VAL A 129 3.42 4.15 -10.41
N ALA A 130 2.76 3.92 -11.55
CA ALA A 130 2.24 4.99 -12.43
C ALA A 130 1.24 5.91 -11.71
N GLY A 131 0.53 5.38 -10.70
CA GLY A 131 -0.38 6.13 -9.84
C GLY A 131 0.28 6.97 -8.74
N GLY A 132 1.62 7.03 -8.62
CA GLY A 132 2.30 7.96 -7.71
C GLY A 132 2.89 7.36 -6.42
N PHE A 133 3.00 6.02 -6.32
CA PHE A 133 3.51 5.34 -5.11
C PHE A 133 4.89 5.85 -4.63
N LYS A 134 5.83 6.08 -5.56
CA LYS A 134 7.16 6.64 -5.24
C LYS A 134 7.08 8.06 -4.68
N VAL A 135 6.12 8.84 -5.14
CA VAL A 135 5.93 10.23 -4.71
C VAL A 135 5.37 10.27 -3.29
N SER A 136 4.38 9.43 -2.96
CA SER A 136 3.81 9.37 -1.61
C SER A 136 4.84 9.01 -0.53
N GLY A 137 5.80 8.13 -0.82
CA GLY A 137 6.91 7.83 0.10
C GLY A 137 7.87 9.01 0.32
N ALA A 138 8.12 9.81 -0.73
CA ALA A 138 8.95 11.01 -0.64
C ALA A 138 8.31 12.14 0.19
N CYS A 139 7.00 12.07 0.45
CA CYS A 139 6.27 13.04 1.28
C CYS A 139 6.47 12.80 2.78
N ALA A 140 6.79 11.57 3.19
CA ALA A 140 7.06 11.22 4.59
C ALA A 140 8.55 11.35 4.96
N ALA A 141 9.45 11.30 3.97
CA ALA A 141 10.89 11.39 4.19
C ALA A 141 11.34 12.66 4.95
N PRO A 142 10.80 13.86 4.71
CA PRO A 142 11.17 15.05 5.48
C PRO A 142 10.76 14.96 6.96
N ALA A 143 9.59 14.39 7.26
CA ALA A 143 9.14 14.18 8.65
C ALA A 143 10.02 13.15 9.38
N ILE A 144 10.36 12.05 8.71
CA ILE A 144 11.26 11.02 9.26
C ILE A 144 12.65 11.61 9.49
N GLY A 145 13.18 12.38 8.54
CA GLY A 145 14.47 13.05 8.67
C GLY A 145 14.52 14.01 9.85
N ALA A 146 13.50 14.86 10.02
CA ALA A 146 13.42 15.75 11.18
C ALA A 146 13.34 14.97 12.50
N TYR A 147 12.54 13.90 12.55
CA TYR A 147 12.44 13.04 13.73
C TYR A 147 13.78 12.39 14.10
N MET A 148 14.52 11.87 13.13
CA MET A 148 15.84 11.26 13.38
C MET A 148 16.87 12.28 13.89
N VAL A 149 16.89 13.49 13.31
CA VAL A 149 17.79 14.58 13.76
C VAL A 149 17.47 14.97 15.20
N CYS A 150 16.19 15.15 15.54
CA CYS A 150 15.78 15.49 16.90
C CYS A 150 16.13 14.37 17.89
N THR A 151 15.88 13.11 17.51
CA THR A 151 16.16 11.95 18.37
C THR A 151 17.68 11.83 18.63
N ALA A 152 18.51 12.01 17.61
CA ALA A 152 19.97 11.98 17.74
C ALA A 152 20.50 13.13 18.61
N TYR A 153 19.94 14.33 18.46
CA TYR A 153 20.29 15.48 19.30
C TYR A 153 19.98 15.22 20.77
N TRP A 154 18.75 14.80 21.10
CA TRP A 154 18.35 14.49 22.47
C TRP A 154 19.17 13.33 23.07
N LEU A 155 19.43 12.27 22.30
CA LEU A 155 20.33 11.20 22.74
C LEU A 155 21.73 11.73 23.08
N GLY A 156 22.29 12.62 22.24
CA GLY A 156 23.58 13.26 22.53
C GLY A 156 23.56 14.12 23.79
N VAL A 157 22.49 14.88 24.02
CA VAL A 157 22.29 15.67 25.25
C VAL A 157 22.20 14.76 26.48
N PHE A 158 21.40 13.69 26.42
CA PHE A 158 21.26 12.74 27.53
C PHE A 158 22.56 11.98 27.82
N VAL A 159 23.28 11.56 26.78
CA VAL A 159 24.59 10.91 26.94
C VAL A 159 25.58 11.88 27.60
N LYS A 160 25.67 13.12 27.13
CA LYS A 160 26.57 14.12 27.70
C LYS A 160 26.25 14.43 29.17
N ALA A 161 24.96 14.54 29.50
CA ALA A 161 24.50 14.72 30.89
C ALA A 161 24.79 13.51 31.78
N ALA A 162 24.68 12.28 31.24
CA ALA A 162 24.95 11.05 31.98
C ALA A 162 26.45 10.77 32.17
N THR A 163 27.30 11.22 31.24
CA THR A 163 28.76 11.06 31.32
C THR A 163 29.47 12.23 32.03
N GLY A 164 28.71 13.21 32.54
CA GLY A 164 29.26 14.33 33.31
C GLY A 164 30.18 15.27 32.54
N GLY A 165 29.89 15.49 31.25
CA GLY A 165 30.64 16.44 30.41
C GLY A 165 30.18 17.88 30.51
#